data_AF-A0A353E8G0-F1
#
_entry.id   AF-A0A353E8G0-F1
#
_cell.length_a   1.000
_cell.length_b   1.000
_cell.length_c   1.000
_cell.angle_alpha   90.00
_cell.angle_beta   90.00
_cell.angle_gamma   90.00
#
_symmetry.space_group_name_H-M   'P 1'
#
loop_
_entity.id
_entity.type
_entity.pdbx_description
1 polymer ?
#
loop_
_entity_poly.entity_id
_entity_poly.type
_entity_poly.pdbx_seq_one_letter_code
_entity_poly.pdbx_strand_id
1 'polypeptide(L)'
;MNSHLSVARYSGGVSIPTEDGQKTFLIVDELGRDLTQVSIPPGKPADLIDQEFIPYYKTLGRDVFIGIVKANPLVSRKEMKKILKEAADCKKLGDKKKKEAEEAKIKAMSPTLDFK
;
A
#
# COMPACT_ATOMS: atom_id res chain seq x y z
N MET A 1 -29.57 6.90 -14.45
CA MET A 1 -29.03 6.38 -13.18
C MET A 1 -27.55 6.13 -13.40
N ASN A 2 -26.68 7.00 -12.88
CA ASN A 2 -25.24 6.90 -13.12
C ASN A 2 -24.63 6.01 -12.03
N SER A 3 -24.00 4.90 -12.44
CA SER A 3 -23.31 4.00 -11.52
C SER A 3 -22.13 4.72 -10.86
N HIS A 4 -21.99 4.58 -9.53
CA HIS A 4 -20.86 5.15 -8.77
C HIS A 4 -19.49 4.71 -9.31
N LEU A 5 -19.43 3.56 -10.02
CA LEU A 5 -18.23 3.07 -10.70
C LEU A 5 -17.82 3.94 -11.89
N SER A 6 -18.79 4.52 -12.61
CA SER A 6 -18.50 5.47 -13.69
C SER A 6 -17.94 6.78 -13.15
N VAL A 7 -18.42 7.25 -12.00
CA VAL A 7 -17.91 8.49 -11.37
C VAL A 7 -16.45 8.33 -10.94
N ALA A 8 -16.11 7.23 -10.26
CA ALA A 8 -14.74 6.98 -9.81
C ALA A 8 -13.71 7.01 -10.98
N ARG A 9 -14.11 6.55 -12.17
CA ARG A 9 -13.26 6.59 -13.38
C ARG A 9 -12.94 8.02 -13.84
N TYR A 10 -13.85 8.98 -13.65
CA TYR A 10 -13.69 10.37 -14.09
C TYR A 10 -13.12 11.29 -12.99
N SER A 11 -13.39 11.02 -11.71
CA SER A 11 -12.94 11.84 -10.57
C SER A 11 -11.70 11.30 -9.84
N GLY A 12 -11.24 10.08 -10.18
CA GLY A 12 -10.13 9.42 -9.50
C GLY A 12 -10.46 8.83 -8.12
N GLY A 13 -11.73 8.89 -7.72
CA GLY A 13 -12.21 8.33 -6.47
C GLY A 13 -13.70 8.56 -6.26
N VAL A 14 -14.27 7.88 -5.27
CA VAL A 14 -15.66 8.05 -4.85
C VAL A 14 -15.73 8.22 -3.35
N SER A 15 -16.51 9.20 -2.89
CA SER A 15 -16.83 9.38 -1.48
C SER A 15 -18.24 8.88 -1.22
N ILE A 16 -18.37 7.93 -0.29
CA ILE A 16 -19.63 7.28 0.07
C ILE A 16 -19.99 7.72 1.49
N PRO A 17 -21.17 8.34 1.71
CA PRO A 17 -21.67 8.60 3.05
C PRO A 17 -22.04 7.28 3.72
N THR A 18 -21.58 7.08 4.94
CA THR A 18 -21.92 5.94 5.80
C THR A 18 -22.41 6.43 7.16
N GLU A 19 -23.03 5.55 7.95
CA GLU A 19 -23.52 5.89 9.30
C GLU A 19 -22.40 6.46 10.20
N ASP A 20 -21.17 5.97 10.01
CA ASP A 20 -19.98 6.43 10.75
C ASP A 20 -19.31 7.69 10.15
N GLY A 21 -19.92 8.33 9.15
CA GLY A 21 -19.37 9.48 8.42
C GLY A 21 -19.03 9.18 6.95
N GLN A 22 -18.18 9.99 6.32
CA GLN A 22 -17.84 9.87 4.91
C GLN A 22 -16.61 8.98 4.69
N LYS A 23 -16.72 7.96 3.83
CA LYS A 23 -15.62 7.09 3.43
C LYS A 23 -15.18 7.43 2.01
N THR A 24 -13.89 7.71 1.82
CA THR A 24 -13.33 8.07 0.52
C THR A 24 -12.50 6.92 0.00
N PHE A 25 -12.84 6.48 -1.21
CA PHE A 25 -12.11 5.46 -1.96
C PHE A 25 -11.42 6.14 -3.13
N LEU A 26 -10.13 5.85 -3.33
CA LEU A 26 -9.33 6.40 -4.42
C LEU A 26 -8.89 5.27 -5.34
N ILE A 27 -8.83 5.56 -6.63
CA ILE A 27 -8.20 4.66 -7.60
C ILE A 27 -6.69 4.86 -7.50
N VAL A 28 -5.97 3.78 -7.27
CA VAL A 28 -4.51 3.78 -7.18
C VAL A 28 -3.87 2.79 -8.16
N ASP A 29 -2.63 3.08 -8.55
CA ASP A 29 -1.79 2.17 -9.31
C ASP A 29 -1.19 1.06 -8.43
N GLU A 30 -0.38 0.19 -9.03
CA GLU A 30 0.31 -0.91 -8.34
C GLU A 30 1.26 -0.47 -7.20
N LEU A 31 1.64 0.81 -7.18
CA LEU A 31 2.48 1.44 -6.16
C LEU A 31 1.67 2.22 -5.13
N GLY A 32 0.34 2.25 -5.25
CA GLY A 32 -0.55 2.98 -4.35
C GLY A 32 -0.62 4.49 -4.63
N ARG A 33 -0.19 4.96 -5.80
CA ARG A 33 -0.29 6.37 -6.22
C ARG A 33 -1.65 6.60 -6.86
N ASP A 34 -2.33 7.67 -6.45
CA ASP A 34 -3.65 8.02 -6.98
C ASP A 34 -3.57 8.77 -8.33
N LEU A 35 -4.72 9.01 -8.95
CA LEU A 35 -4.81 9.70 -10.25
C LEU A 35 -4.40 11.19 -10.21
N THR A 36 -4.21 11.79 -9.04
CA THR A 36 -3.65 13.14 -8.93
C THR A 36 -2.13 13.14 -9.05
N GLN A 37 -1.50 11.98 -8.78
CA GLN A 37 -0.06 11.79 -8.82
C GLN A 37 0.41 11.10 -10.10
N VAL A 38 -0.41 10.23 -10.69
CA VAL A 38 -0.01 9.42 -11.85
C VAL A 38 -1.18 9.17 -12.79
N SER A 39 -0.90 9.13 -14.09
CA SER A 39 -1.83 8.58 -15.07
C SER A 39 -1.65 7.07 -15.15
N ILE A 40 -2.72 6.29 -14.99
CA ILE A 40 -2.67 4.82 -15.09
C ILE A 40 -2.99 4.42 -16.54
N PRO A 41 -2.02 3.86 -17.29
CA PRO A 41 -2.25 3.47 -18.67
C PRO A 41 -3.29 2.34 -18.80
N PRO A 42 -3.97 2.22 -19.96
CA PRO A 42 -4.78 1.06 -20.27
C PRO A 42 -3.99 -0.25 -20.12
N GLY A 43 -4.60 -1.27 -19.51
CA GLY A 43 -3.98 -2.56 -19.28
C GLY A 43 -3.08 -2.65 -18.04
N LYS A 44 -2.84 -1.53 -17.33
CA LYS A 44 -2.18 -1.56 -16.03
C LYS A 44 -3.19 -1.76 -14.89
N PRO A 45 -2.76 -2.34 -13.75
CA PRO A 45 -3.62 -2.49 -12.58
C PRO A 45 -4.09 -1.13 -12.07
N ALA A 46 -5.39 -1.04 -11.78
CA ALA A 46 -6.02 0.12 -11.14
C ALA A 46 -6.93 -0.43 -10.04
N ASP A 47 -6.51 -0.30 -8.80
CA ASP A 47 -7.24 -0.84 -7.65
C ASP A 47 -7.99 0.29 -6.94
N LEU A 48 -9.25 0.05 -6.54
CA LEU A 48 -10.03 1.00 -5.75
C LEU A 48 -9.80 0.71 -4.26
N ILE A 49 -9.12 1.62 -3.57
CA ILE A 49 -8.68 1.43 -2.19
C ILE A 49 -9.23 2.55 -1.31
N ASP A 50 -9.68 2.20 -0.11
CA ASP A 50 -10.06 3.20 0.89
C ASP A 50 -8.84 4.04 1.27
N GLN A 51 -9.00 5.37 1.30
CA GLN A 51 -7.93 6.32 1.56
C GLN A 51 -7.17 6.00 2.86
N GLU A 52 -7.87 5.51 3.88
CA GLU A 52 -7.27 5.13 5.16
C GLU A 52 -6.27 3.97 5.04
N PHE A 53 -6.46 3.09 4.05
CA PHE A 53 -5.64 1.89 3.86
C PHE A 53 -4.49 2.06 2.86
N ILE A 54 -4.45 3.17 2.11
CA ILE A 54 -3.40 3.45 1.11
C ILE A 54 -1.98 3.37 1.71
N PRO A 55 -1.67 3.89 2.91
CA PRO A 55 -0.32 3.77 3.49
C PRO A 55 0.13 2.32 3.68
N TYR A 56 -0.80 1.42 4.02
CA TYR A 56 -0.51 -0.01 4.15
C TYR A 56 -0.35 -0.67 2.79
N TYR A 57 -1.18 -0.31 1.80
CA TYR A 57 -1.03 -0.77 0.42
C TYR A 57 0.37 -0.42 -0.13
N LYS A 58 0.80 0.84 0.03
CA LYS A 58 2.14 1.30 -0.38
C LYS A 58 3.26 0.52 0.31
N THR A 59 3.12 0.26 1.61
CA THR A 59 4.14 -0.45 2.38
C THR A 59 4.21 -1.91 1.98
N LEU A 60 3.07 -2.61 1.95
CA LEU A 60 2.98 -4.04 1.72
C LEU A 60 3.19 -4.42 0.25
N GLY A 61 2.76 -3.56 -0.67
CA GLY A 61 2.63 -3.85 -2.08
C GLY A 61 1.29 -4.51 -2.40
N ARG A 62 0.89 -4.41 -3.67
CA ARG A 62 -0.41 -4.85 -4.19
C ARG A 62 -0.80 -6.28 -3.79
N ASP A 63 0.04 -7.25 -4.13
CA ASP A 63 -0.33 -8.67 -4.01
C ASP A 63 -0.51 -9.10 -2.56
N VAL A 64 0.38 -8.65 -1.67
CA VAL A 64 0.30 -8.94 -0.24
C VAL A 64 -0.92 -8.27 0.38
N PHE A 65 -1.16 -7.00 0.06
CA PHE A 65 -2.32 -6.27 0.55
C PHE A 65 -3.64 -6.95 0.13
N ILE A 66 -3.79 -7.22 -1.17
CA ILE A 66 -4.99 -7.87 -1.71
C ILE A 66 -5.15 -9.28 -1.14
N GLY A 67 -4.04 -10.02 -0.97
CA GLY A 67 -4.05 -11.35 -0.35
C GLY A 67 -4.59 -11.33 1.08
N ILE A 68 -4.13 -10.39 1.91
CA ILE A 68 -4.62 -10.21 3.28
C ILE A 68 -6.12 -9.89 3.30
N VAL A 69 -6.57 -8.96 2.46
CA VAL A 69 -7.98 -8.57 2.40
C VAL A 69 -8.85 -9.76 1.96
N LYS A 70 -8.42 -10.51 0.94
CA LYS A 70 -9.14 -11.70 0.45
C LYS A 70 -9.20 -12.83 1.47
N ALA A 71 -8.15 -13.01 2.28
CA ALA A 71 -8.11 -14.02 3.33
C ALA A 71 -8.99 -13.66 4.54
N ASN A 72 -9.37 -12.39 4.70
CA ASN A 72 -10.12 -11.88 5.84
C ASN A 72 -11.39 -11.11 5.39
N PRO A 73 -12.32 -11.72 4.64
CA PRO A 73 -13.44 -10.99 4.03
C PRO A 73 -14.51 -10.53 5.04
N LEU A 74 -14.59 -11.17 6.21
CA LEU A 74 -15.64 -10.93 7.21
C LEU A 74 -15.18 -10.12 8.42
N VAL A 75 -13.89 -9.76 8.49
CA VAL A 75 -13.37 -9.01 9.63
C VAL A 75 -13.87 -7.57 9.59
N SER A 76 -14.08 -6.98 10.77
CA SER A 76 -14.48 -5.59 10.85
C SER A 76 -13.38 -4.68 10.29
N ARG A 77 -13.75 -3.46 9.89
CA ARG A 77 -12.79 -2.45 9.42
C ARG A 77 -11.66 -2.19 10.43
N LYS A 78 -12.03 -2.13 11.72
CA LYS A 78 -11.08 -1.88 12.81
C LYS A 78 -10.08 -3.04 12.96
N GLU A 79 -10.55 -4.27 12.84
CA GLU A 79 -9.70 -5.46 12.85
C GLU A 79 -8.83 -5.53 11.60
N MET A 80 -9.38 -5.25 10.42
CA MET A 80 -8.63 -5.18 9.17
C MET A 80 -7.46 -4.19 9.27
N LYS A 81 -7.72 -2.99 9.84
CA LYS A 81 -6.67 -1.99 10.08
C LYS A 81 -5.56 -2.52 10.98
N LYS A 82 -5.91 -3.27 12.02
CA LYS A 82 -4.94 -3.87 12.95
C LYS A 82 -4.09 -4.93 12.23
N ILE A 83 -4.72 -5.84 11.48
CA ILE A 83 -4.02 -6.89 10.71
C ILE A 83 -3.05 -6.26 9.69
N LEU A 84 -3.52 -5.26 8.93
CA LEU A 84 -2.70 -4.57 7.93
C LEU A 84 -1.53 -3.80 8.57
N LYS A 85 -1.76 -3.18 9.73
CA LYS A 85 -0.70 -2.50 10.49
C LYS A 85 0.36 -3.48 10.95
N GLU A 86 -0.03 -4.58 11.58
CA GLU A 86 0.90 -5.62 12.06
C GLU A 86 1.73 -6.17 10.90
N ALA A 87 1.09 -6.50 9.78
CA ALA A 87 1.80 -6.95 8.57
C ALA A 87 2.79 -5.90 8.04
N ALA A 88 2.39 -4.62 8.00
CA ALA A 88 3.25 -3.54 7.54
C ALA A 88 4.45 -3.31 8.46
N ASP A 89 4.25 -3.40 9.78
CA ASP A 89 5.32 -3.26 10.78
C ASP A 89 6.32 -4.43 10.69
N CYS A 90 5.83 -5.67 10.49
CA CYS A 90 6.69 -6.83 10.24
C CYS A 90 7.55 -6.66 8.99
N LYS A 91 6.97 -6.15 7.88
CA LYS A 91 7.72 -5.92 6.64
C LYS A 91 8.82 -4.87 6.83
N LYS A 92 8.49 -3.74 7.45
CA LYS A 92 9.47 -2.67 7.75
C LYS A 92 10.63 -3.17 8.61
N LEU A 93 10.35 -4.00 9.62
CA LEU A 93 11.39 -4.59 10.46
C LEU A 93 12.30 -5.54 9.65
N GLY A 94 11.71 -6.35 8.77
CA GLY A 94 12.47 -7.22 7.86
C GLY A 94 13.37 -6.43 6.91
N ASP A 95 12.87 -5.36 6.31
CA ASP A 95 13.63 -4.50 5.40
C ASP A 95 14.78 -3.78 6.12
N LYS A 96 14.55 -3.31 7.34
CA LYS A 96 15.60 -2.70 8.18
C LYS A 96 16.72 -3.70 8.46
N LYS A 97 16.39 -4.92 8.89
CA LYS A 97 17.38 -5.98 9.16
C LYS A 97 18.17 -6.37 7.91
N LYS A 98 17.52 -6.41 6.74
CA LYS A 98 18.20 -6.68 5.46
C LYS A 98 19.20 -5.60 5.11
N LYS A 99 18.83 -4.32 5.24
CA LYS A 99 19.74 -3.19 5.03
C LYS A 99 20.93 -3.22 5.97
N GLU A 100 20.70 -3.44 7.26
CA GLU A 100 21.77 -3.58 8.25
C GLU A 100 22.72 -4.74 7.93
N ALA A 101 22.18 -5.88 7.49
CA ALA A 101 22.99 -7.03 7.06
C ALA A 101 23.78 -6.76 5.78
N GLU A 102 23.23 -6.00 4.84
CA GLU A 102 23.89 -5.62 3.59
C GLU A 102 24.99 -4.59 3.82
N GLU A 103 24.75 -3.57 4.64
CA GLU A 103 25.77 -2.61 5.09
C GLU A 103 26.89 -3.28 5.88
N ALA A 104 26.57 -4.23 6.75
CA ALA A 104 27.58 -5.02 7.47
C ALA A 104 28.44 -5.87 6.51
N LYS A 105 27.84 -6.46 5.47
CA LYS A 105 28.58 -7.18 4.42
C LYS A 105 29.49 -6.26 3.61
N ILE A 106 28.99 -5.08 3.20
CA ILE A 106 29.78 -4.09 2.46
C ILE A 106 30.96 -3.59 3.31
N LYS A 107 30.74 -3.33 4.60
CA LYS A 107 31.81 -2.96 5.54
C LYS A 107 32.83 -4.07 5.74
N ALA A 108 32.40 -5.34 5.78
CA ALA A 108 33.28 -6.49 5.88
C ALA A 108 34.09 -6.78 4.60
N MET A 109 33.58 -6.37 3.43
CA MET A 109 34.25 -6.53 2.13
C MET A 109 35.17 -5.36 1.75
N SER A 110 35.09 -4.23 2.44
CA SER A 110 35.98 -3.07 2.19
C SER A 110 37.28 -3.22 3.00
N PRO A 111 38.44 -3.50 2.39
CA PRO A 111 39.71 -3.47 3.12
C PRO A 111 40.00 -2.02 3.53
N THR A 112 40.27 -1.79 4.81
CA THR A 112 40.81 -0.51 5.30
C THR A 112 42.18 -0.32 4.64
N LEU A 113 42.26 0.62 3.69
CA LEU A 113 43.54 1.08 3.13
C LEU A 113 44.24 1.93 4.19
N ASP A 114 44.98 1.26 5.08
CA ASP A 114 45.97 1.91 5.93
C ASP A 114 47.17 2.30 5.04
N PHE A 115 47.15 3.51 4.50
CA PHE A 115 48.34 4.10 3.88
C PHE A 115 49.31 4.50 5.00
N LYS A 116 50.36 3.69 5.15
CA LYS A 116 51.48 3.90 6.08
C LYS A 116 52.60 4.69 5.43
#